data_AF-A0A2J4ZHU2-F1
#
_entry.id   AF-A0A2J4ZHU2-F1
#
_cell.length_a   1.000
_cell.length_b   1.000
_cell.length_c   1.000
_cell.angle_alpha   90.00
_cell.angle_beta   90.00
_cell.angle_gamma   90.00
#
_symmetry.space_group_name_H-M   'P 1'
#
loop_
_entity.id
_entity.type
_entity.pdbx_description
1 polymer ?
#
loop_
_entity_poly.entity_id
_entity_poly.type
_entity_poly.pdbx_seq_one_letter_code
_entity_poly.pdbx_strand_id
1 'polypeptide(L)'
;RGAFVSEVLPNSGSAKAGIKSGDVIVSLNGKPLNSFAELRSRIATTEPGTKVKLGLLREGKPVEVEVTLDKSTSSSASAELIAPALQGASLSDGQMKDGTKGIVIDNVDKGSPAAQAGLHKDDIIIGLNRERVRSIAELRKVLESKPTVIALNVIRGSESIYLLLR
;
A
#
# COMPACT_ATOMS: atom_id res chain seq x y z
N ARG A 1 -24.55 6.96 -2.03
CA ARG A 1 -23.67 7.02 -0.83
C ARG A 1 -22.95 5.69 -0.76
N GLY A 2 -21.63 5.70 -0.76
CA GLY A 2 -20.84 4.47 -0.86
C GLY A 2 -19.61 4.63 -1.77
N ALA A 3 -18.99 3.51 -2.07
CA ALA A 3 -17.79 3.40 -2.89
C ALA A 3 -18.09 2.58 -4.15
N PHE A 4 -17.93 3.20 -5.32
CA PHE A 4 -18.11 2.52 -6.60
C PHE A 4 -16.87 1.69 -6.96
N VAL A 5 -17.07 0.44 -7.37
CA VAL A 5 -16.00 -0.46 -7.81
C VAL A 5 -15.82 -0.30 -9.32
N SER A 6 -14.79 0.43 -9.73
CA SER A 6 -14.43 0.58 -11.13
C SER A 6 -13.83 -0.71 -11.71
N GLU A 7 -12.94 -1.35 -10.96
CA GLU A 7 -12.19 -2.52 -11.39
C GLU A 7 -11.81 -3.37 -10.17
N VAL A 8 -11.64 -4.67 -10.37
CA VAL A 8 -11.16 -5.61 -9.36
C VAL A 8 -9.89 -6.26 -9.88
N LEU A 9 -8.79 -6.10 -9.15
CA LEU A 9 -7.50 -6.66 -9.53
C LEU A 9 -7.55 -8.20 -9.51
N PRO A 10 -7.01 -8.88 -10.54
CA PRO A 10 -6.86 -10.33 -10.55
C PRO A 10 -6.08 -10.82 -9.33
N ASN A 11 -6.45 -11.99 -8.79
CA ASN A 11 -5.83 -12.63 -7.62
C ASN A 11 -5.93 -11.87 -6.28
N SER A 12 -6.63 -10.73 -6.24
CA SER A 12 -6.88 -9.97 -5.00
C SER A 12 -7.91 -10.65 -4.09
N GLY A 13 -7.91 -10.29 -2.80
CA GLY A 13 -8.91 -10.71 -1.81
C GLY A 13 -10.33 -10.33 -2.25
N SER A 14 -10.49 -9.18 -2.90
CA SER A 14 -11.76 -8.76 -3.50
C SER A 14 -12.20 -9.67 -4.65
N ALA A 15 -11.28 -10.11 -5.52
CA ALA A 15 -11.58 -11.06 -6.59
C ALA A 15 -11.96 -12.43 -6.03
N LYS A 16 -11.21 -12.92 -5.03
CA LYS A 16 -11.49 -14.20 -4.34
C LYS A 16 -12.84 -14.18 -3.61
N ALA A 17 -13.25 -13.02 -3.12
CA ALA A 17 -14.55 -12.80 -2.49
C ALA A 17 -15.70 -12.59 -3.50
N GLY A 18 -15.42 -12.60 -4.81
CA GLY A 18 -16.44 -12.48 -5.85
C GLY A 18 -17.00 -11.07 -6.04
N ILE A 19 -16.25 -10.04 -5.64
CA ILE A 19 -16.57 -8.64 -5.99
C ILE A 19 -16.33 -8.43 -7.48
N LYS A 20 -17.20 -7.63 -8.12
CA LYS A 20 -17.16 -7.35 -9.55
C LYS A 20 -17.12 -5.85 -9.80
N SER A 21 -16.57 -5.46 -10.95
CA SER A 21 -16.73 -4.10 -11.48
C SER A 21 -18.22 -3.76 -11.62
N GLY A 22 -18.60 -2.55 -11.21
CA GLY A 22 -19.98 -2.10 -11.17
C GLY A 22 -20.68 -2.31 -9.82
N ASP A 23 -20.05 -3.02 -8.87
CA ASP A 23 -20.57 -3.09 -7.49
C ASP A 23 -20.46 -1.73 -6.79
N VAL A 24 -21.41 -1.43 -5.91
CA VAL A 24 -21.35 -0.25 -5.02
C VAL A 24 -21.29 -0.71 -3.58
N ILE A 25 -20.16 -0.49 -2.91
CA ILE A 25 -19.97 -0.84 -1.50
C ILE A 25 -20.66 0.21 -0.63
N VAL A 26 -21.59 -0.22 0.21
CA VAL A 26 -22.44 0.63 1.04
C VAL A 26 -22.20 0.44 2.53
N SER A 27 -21.58 -0.67 2.96
CA SER A 27 -21.23 -0.89 4.36
C SER A 27 -19.95 -1.71 4.53
N LEU A 28 -19.30 -1.52 5.68
CA LEU A 28 -18.14 -2.28 6.14
C LEU A 28 -18.39 -2.71 7.59
N ASN A 29 -18.34 -4.01 7.86
CA ASN A 29 -18.61 -4.62 9.17
C ASN A 29 -19.93 -4.14 9.78
N GLY A 30 -20.99 -4.09 8.96
CA GLY A 30 -22.32 -3.61 9.36
C GLY A 30 -22.42 -2.09 9.53
N LYS A 31 -21.32 -1.34 9.45
CA LYS A 31 -21.34 0.13 9.53
C LYS A 31 -21.51 0.74 8.14
N PRO A 32 -22.50 1.63 7.92
CA PRO A 32 -22.69 2.28 6.64
C PRO A 32 -21.48 3.13 6.25
N LEU A 33 -21.28 3.25 4.94
CA LEU A 33 -20.23 4.03 4.30
C LEU A 33 -20.86 5.16 3.50
N ASN A 34 -20.36 6.36 3.70
CA ASN A 34 -20.85 7.54 3.00
C ASN A 34 -20.04 7.87 1.75
N SER A 35 -18.74 7.51 1.75
CA SER A 35 -17.80 7.83 0.68
C SER A 35 -16.73 6.76 0.47
N PHE A 36 -16.07 6.82 -0.69
CA PHE A 36 -14.87 6.04 -0.98
C PHE A 36 -13.70 6.36 -0.03
N ALA A 37 -13.52 7.63 0.32
CA ALA A 37 -12.47 8.05 1.25
C ALA A 37 -12.62 7.39 2.64
N GLU A 38 -13.87 7.28 3.11
CA GLU A 38 -14.18 6.61 4.38
C GLU A 38 -13.88 5.10 4.34
N LEU A 39 -14.27 4.42 3.25
CA LEU A 39 -13.92 3.02 3.05
C LEU A 39 -12.40 2.82 3.08
N ARG A 40 -11.66 3.65 2.33
CA ARG A 40 -10.19 3.61 2.27
C ARG A 40 -9.56 3.82 3.64
N SER A 41 -10.02 4.81 4.40
CA SER A 41 -9.49 5.10 5.73
C SER A 41 -9.70 3.94 6.69
N ARG A 42 -10.87 3.30 6.67
CA ARG A 42 -11.17 2.17 7.57
C ARG A 42 -10.39 0.91 7.21
N ILE A 43 -10.23 0.62 5.92
CA ILE A 43 -9.37 -0.47 5.45
C ILE A 43 -7.92 -0.21 5.87
N ALA A 44 -7.42 1.02 5.74
CA ALA A 44 -6.05 1.38 6.10
C ALA A 44 -5.73 1.21 7.60
N THR A 45 -6.74 1.30 8.47
CA THR A 45 -6.59 1.06 9.91
C THR A 45 -6.88 -0.39 10.33
N THR A 46 -7.24 -1.27 9.39
CA THR A 46 -7.56 -2.67 9.68
C THR A 46 -6.31 -3.53 9.48
N GLU A 47 -6.06 -4.46 10.40
CA GLU A 47 -4.90 -5.34 10.32
C GLU A 47 -4.97 -6.23 9.07
N PRO A 48 -3.89 -6.33 8.28
CA PRO A 48 -3.82 -7.26 7.16
C PRO A 48 -4.08 -8.71 7.55
N GLY A 49 -4.73 -9.47 6.67
CA GLY A 49 -5.17 -10.85 6.94
C GLY A 49 -6.50 -10.93 7.70
N THR A 50 -7.04 -9.80 8.15
CA THR A 50 -8.35 -9.76 8.81
C THR A 50 -9.47 -9.93 7.79
N LYS A 51 -10.48 -10.72 8.17
CA LYS A 51 -11.73 -10.85 7.42
C LYS A 51 -12.65 -9.67 7.72
N VAL A 52 -13.09 -9.00 6.67
CA VAL A 52 -14.05 -7.89 6.74
C VAL A 52 -15.31 -8.23 5.96
N LYS A 53 -16.46 -7.83 6.49
CA LYS A 53 -17.76 -7.99 5.82
C LYS A 53 -18.08 -6.72 5.05
N LEU A 54 -18.27 -6.84 3.74
CA LEU A 54 -18.70 -5.74 2.89
C LEU A 54 -20.15 -5.95 2.48
N GLY A 55 -20.99 -4.94 2.75
CA GLY A 55 -22.30 -4.84 2.12
C GLY A 55 -22.16 -4.07 0.82
N LEU A 56 -22.64 -4.66 -0.27
CA LEU A 56 -22.58 -4.09 -1.60
C LEU A 56 -23.92 -4.18 -2.33
N LEU A 57 -24.11 -3.28 -3.28
CA LEU A 57 -25.24 -3.25 -4.19
C LEU A 57 -24.74 -3.70 -5.56
N ARG A 58 -25.32 -4.79 -6.06
CA ARG A 58 -25.07 -5.32 -7.40
C ARG A 58 -26.36 -5.26 -8.19
N GLU A 59 -26.38 -4.48 -9.25
CA GLU A 59 -27.59 -4.27 -10.07
C GLU A 59 -28.82 -3.85 -9.22
N GLY A 60 -28.58 -3.05 -8.18
CA GLY A 60 -29.60 -2.59 -7.24
C GLY A 60 -30.01 -3.60 -6.15
N LYS A 61 -29.48 -4.83 -6.17
CA LYS A 61 -29.75 -5.84 -5.14
C LYS A 61 -28.68 -5.82 -4.05
N PRO A 62 -29.05 -5.85 -2.76
CA PRO A 62 -28.10 -5.95 -1.66
C PRO A 62 -27.46 -7.34 -1.65
N VAL A 63 -26.14 -7.38 -1.54
CA VAL A 63 -25.32 -8.58 -1.43
C VAL A 63 -24.31 -8.33 -0.32
N GLU A 64 -24.06 -9.33 0.51
CA GLU A 64 -23.02 -9.28 1.53
C GLU A 64 -21.91 -10.26 1.16
N VAL A 65 -20.66 -9.80 1.22
CA VAL A 65 -19.49 -10.63 0.94
C VAL A 65 -18.47 -10.50 2.06
N GLU A 66 -17.81 -11.60 2.38
CA GLU A 66 -16.66 -11.60 3.28
C GLU A 66 -15.38 -11.52 2.46
N VAL A 67 -14.60 -10.47 2.69
CA VAL A 67 -13.30 -10.25 2.05
C VAL A 67 -12.21 -10.45 3.09
N THR A 68 -11.26 -11.33 2.82
CA THR A 68 -10.00 -11.31 3.56
C THR A 68 -9.16 -10.17 3.01
N LEU A 69 -8.79 -9.22 3.86
CA LEU A 69 -7.83 -8.18 3.48
C LEU A 69 -6.50 -8.84 3.22
N ASP A 70 -6.05 -8.83 1.96
CA ASP A 70 -4.69 -9.28 1.65
C ASP A 70 -3.70 -8.40 2.41
N LYS A 71 -2.56 -8.99 2.82
CA LYS A 71 -1.35 -8.20 3.12
C LYS A 71 -1.10 -7.33 1.92
N SER A 72 -1.31 -6.02 2.08
CA SER A 72 -1.45 -5.06 0.99
C SER A 72 -0.38 -5.30 -0.07
N THR A 73 -0.78 -5.96 -1.16
CA THR A 73 0.02 -6.14 -2.38
C THR A 73 -0.13 -4.95 -3.32
N SER A 74 -0.71 -3.85 -2.83
CA SER A 74 -1.05 -2.66 -3.62
C SER A 74 -0.62 -1.38 -2.91
N SER A 75 0.67 -1.28 -2.66
CA SER A 75 1.30 -0.02 -2.22
C SER A 75 1.93 0.76 -3.38
N SER A 76 1.61 0.41 -4.62
CA SER A 76 1.88 1.22 -5.81
C SER A 76 1.24 2.61 -5.70
N ALA A 77 -0.04 2.69 -5.31
CA ALA A 77 -0.72 3.96 -5.06
C ALA A 77 -0.24 4.68 -3.77
N SER A 78 0.65 4.08 -2.98
CA SER A 78 1.18 4.70 -1.75
C SER A 78 2.49 5.45 -2.01
N ALA A 79 3.39 4.95 -2.87
CA ALA A 79 4.69 5.58 -3.11
C ALA A 79 4.59 7.00 -3.70
N GLU A 80 3.67 7.19 -4.64
CA GLU A 80 3.40 8.48 -5.31
C GLU A 80 2.93 9.57 -4.34
N LEU A 81 2.28 9.18 -3.24
CA LEU A 81 1.77 10.06 -2.18
C LEU A 81 2.78 10.28 -1.04
N ILE A 82 3.87 9.52 -1.00
CA ILE A 82 4.83 9.48 0.11
C ILE A 82 6.00 10.44 -0.14
N ALA A 83 6.55 10.49 -1.35
CA ALA A 83 7.52 11.50 -1.77
C ALA A 83 7.56 11.58 -3.31
N PRO A 84 7.70 12.78 -3.91
CA PRO A 84 7.87 12.91 -5.36
C PRO A 84 9.02 12.05 -5.91
N ALA A 85 10.10 11.93 -5.14
CA ALA A 85 11.26 11.12 -5.51
C ALA A 85 11.03 9.59 -5.48
N LEU A 86 9.90 9.12 -4.93
CA LEU A 86 9.52 7.70 -4.93
C LEU A 86 8.49 7.37 -6.02
N GLN A 87 8.12 8.35 -6.86
CA GLN A 87 7.21 8.09 -7.97
C GLN A 87 7.78 7.02 -8.91
N GLY A 88 6.89 6.12 -9.36
CA GLY A 88 7.23 4.96 -10.18
C GLY A 88 7.79 3.76 -9.41
N ALA A 89 7.91 3.82 -8.08
CA ALA A 89 8.20 2.64 -7.26
C ALA A 89 6.91 1.99 -6.75
N SER A 90 6.82 0.67 -6.83
CA SER A 90 5.85 -0.12 -6.06
C SER A 90 6.51 -0.59 -4.78
N LEU A 91 5.91 -0.23 -3.65
CA LEU A 91 6.37 -0.60 -2.31
C LEU A 91 5.49 -1.73 -1.77
N SER A 92 5.99 -2.52 -0.82
CA SER A 92 5.17 -3.38 0.04
C SER A 92 5.82 -3.55 1.42
N ASP A 93 4.98 -3.82 2.43
CA ASP A 93 5.51 -4.20 3.74
C ASP A 93 6.05 -5.62 3.68
N GLY A 94 7.30 -5.81 4.11
CA GLY A 94 7.96 -7.09 4.06
C GLY A 94 8.97 -7.33 5.16
N GLN A 95 9.67 -8.44 5.02
CA GLN A 95 10.71 -8.86 5.94
C GLN A 95 11.81 -9.57 5.18
N MET A 96 13.02 -9.40 5.68
CA MET A 96 14.21 -10.10 5.24
C MET A 96 14.21 -11.56 5.70
N LYS A 97 15.11 -12.36 5.13
CA LYS A 97 15.27 -13.78 5.47
C LYS A 97 15.65 -14.02 6.94
N ASP A 98 16.34 -13.05 7.55
CA ASP A 98 16.72 -13.06 8.96
C ASP A 98 15.60 -12.58 9.92
N GLY A 99 14.42 -12.23 9.39
CA GLY A 99 13.29 -11.69 10.15
C GLY A 99 13.27 -10.18 10.31
N THR A 100 14.28 -9.46 9.78
CA THR A 100 14.33 -8.00 9.83
C THR A 100 13.20 -7.38 9.00
N LYS A 101 12.29 -6.64 9.65
CA LYS A 101 11.16 -5.95 8.97
C LYS A 101 11.63 -4.72 8.20
N GLY A 102 11.03 -4.48 7.04
CA GLY A 102 11.33 -3.32 6.18
C GLY A 102 10.29 -3.15 5.08
N ILE A 103 10.53 -2.20 4.18
CA ILE A 103 9.68 -1.93 3.03
C ILE A 103 10.38 -2.45 1.79
N VAL A 104 9.77 -3.40 1.09
CA VAL A 104 10.30 -4.03 -0.11
C VAL A 104 9.91 -3.21 -1.33
N ILE A 105 10.83 -3.08 -2.28
CA ILE A 105 10.57 -2.52 -3.60
C ILE A 105 10.16 -3.66 -4.54
N ASP A 106 8.87 -3.77 -4.84
CA ASP A 106 8.35 -4.82 -5.72
C ASP A 106 8.66 -4.54 -7.20
N ASN A 107 8.62 -3.27 -7.59
CA ASN A 107 8.87 -2.82 -8.95
C ASN A 107 9.36 -1.37 -8.96
N VAL A 108 10.14 -1.01 -9.99
CA VAL A 108 10.50 0.38 -10.28
C VAL A 108 10.34 0.63 -11.77
N ASP A 109 9.53 1.62 -12.14
CA ASP A 109 9.29 2.00 -13.52
C ASP A 109 10.54 2.64 -14.12
N LYS A 110 10.90 2.23 -15.33
CA LYS A 110 12.08 2.78 -16.03
C LYS A 110 11.90 4.27 -16.31
N GLY A 111 12.93 5.06 -16.02
CA GLY A 111 12.93 6.50 -16.22
C GLY A 111 12.13 7.30 -15.17
N SER A 112 11.54 6.64 -14.18
CA SER A 112 10.85 7.30 -13.07
C SER A 112 11.82 8.01 -12.11
N PRO A 113 11.34 8.97 -11.30
CA PRO A 113 12.14 9.58 -10.23
C PRO A 113 12.75 8.55 -9.28
N ALA A 114 12.02 7.49 -8.94
CA ALA A 114 12.56 6.41 -8.11
C ALA A 114 13.73 5.69 -8.78
N ALA A 115 13.65 5.41 -10.08
CA ALA A 115 14.76 4.83 -10.83
C ALA A 115 15.97 5.77 -10.89
N GLN A 116 15.75 7.08 -11.09
CA GLN A 116 16.81 8.09 -11.12
C GLN A 116 17.49 8.26 -9.76
N ALA A 117 16.73 8.09 -8.68
CA ALA A 117 17.26 8.02 -7.32
C ALA A 117 18.08 6.75 -7.04
N GLY A 118 18.09 5.79 -7.97
CA GLY A 118 18.86 4.56 -7.87
C GLY A 118 18.15 3.44 -7.13
N LEU A 119 16.83 3.51 -6.95
CA LEU A 119 16.03 2.39 -6.43
C LEU A 119 15.90 1.29 -7.48
N HIS A 120 15.96 0.05 -7.01
CA HIS A 120 15.82 -1.15 -7.84
C HIS A 120 14.78 -2.09 -7.26
N LYS A 121 14.27 -2.98 -8.11
CA LYS A 121 13.50 -4.14 -7.64
C LYS A 121 14.31 -4.94 -6.62
N ASP A 122 13.62 -5.46 -5.61
CA ASP A 122 14.15 -6.27 -4.50
C ASP A 122 15.01 -5.49 -3.49
N ASP A 123 15.13 -4.17 -3.65
CA ASP A 123 15.63 -3.30 -2.59
C ASP A 123 14.72 -3.37 -1.36
N ILE A 124 15.32 -3.28 -0.17
CA ILE A 124 14.57 -3.25 1.08
C ILE A 124 14.93 -1.99 1.85
N ILE A 125 14.01 -1.03 1.93
CA ILE A 125 14.15 0.16 2.74
C ILE A 125 14.01 -0.23 4.20
N ILE A 126 15.04 0.11 4.96
CA ILE A 126 15.14 -0.19 6.38
C ILE A 126 15.24 1.06 7.26
N GLY A 127 15.49 2.22 6.66
CA GLY A 127 15.57 3.47 7.40
C GLY A 127 15.35 4.70 6.52
N LEU A 128 15.02 5.82 7.18
CA LEU A 128 14.94 7.13 6.57
C LEU A 128 15.56 8.16 7.54
N ASN A 129 16.51 8.97 7.09
CA ASN A 129 17.14 10.04 7.89
C ASN A 129 17.61 9.61 9.29
N ARG A 130 18.26 8.44 9.39
CA ARG A 130 18.73 7.80 10.65
C ARG A 130 17.62 7.21 11.54
N GLU A 131 16.36 7.34 11.14
CA GLU A 131 15.25 6.65 11.79
C GLU A 131 15.02 5.28 11.16
N ARG A 132 14.80 4.27 12.00
CA ARG A 132 14.46 2.92 11.55
C ARG A 132 13.01 2.91 11.08
N VAL A 133 12.77 2.35 9.89
CA VAL A 133 11.40 2.10 9.39
C VAL A 133 11.19 0.61 9.20
N ARG A 134 10.03 0.12 9.62
CA ARG A 134 9.64 -1.30 9.55
C ARG A 134 8.40 -1.54 8.69
N SER A 135 7.73 -0.47 8.30
CA SER A 135 6.53 -0.50 7.47
C SER A 135 6.37 0.80 6.69
N ILE A 136 5.53 0.77 5.66
CA ILE A 136 5.12 1.91 4.86
C ILE A 136 4.40 2.94 5.72
N ALA A 137 3.65 2.49 6.74
CA ALA A 137 3.00 3.39 7.69
C ALA A 137 4.05 4.21 8.48
N GLU A 138 5.10 3.57 8.96
CA GLU A 138 6.22 4.25 9.62
C GLU A 138 6.96 5.18 8.64
N LEU A 139 7.28 4.70 7.43
CA LEU A 139 7.94 5.49 6.40
C LEU A 139 7.16 6.78 6.09
N ARG A 140 5.83 6.67 5.93
CA ARG A 140 4.95 7.82 5.70
C ARG A 140 5.00 8.79 6.88
N LYS A 141 4.92 8.30 8.11
CA LYS A 141 4.96 9.13 9.32
C LYS A 141 6.25 9.95 9.41
N VAL A 142 7.40 9.36 9.07
CA VAL A 142 8.67 10.11 9.06
C VAL A 142 8.66 11.18 7.98
N LEU A 143 8.09 10.90 6.80
CA LEU A 143 8.00 11.84 5.69
C LEU A 143 6.99 12.97 5.88
N GLU A 144 5.99 12.81 6.75
CA GLU A 144 5.08 13.89 7.15
C GLU A 144 5.79 15.09 7.78
N SER A 145 6.98 14.87 8.37
CA SER A 145 7.84 15.95 8.87
C SER A 145 8.42 16.86 7.76
N LYS A 146 8.24 16.48 6.48
CA LYS A 146 8.72 17.18 5.29
C LYS A 146 10.21 17.53 5.39
N PRO A 147 11.09 16.54 5.59
CA PRO A 147 12.52 16.80 5.69
C PRO A 147 13.06 17.34 4.36
N THR A 148 13.94 18.35 4.44
CA THR A 148 14.55 18.98 3.27
C THR A 148 15.45 18.02 2.48
N VAL A 149 16.00 17.02 3.14
CA VAL A 149 16.83 15.98 2.54
C VAL A 149 16.30 14.63 2.99
N ILE A 150 16.13 13.70 2.05
CA ILE A 150 15.71 12.34 2.35
C ILE A 150 16.87 11.40 2.05
N ALA A 151 17.37 10.74 3.09
CA ALA A 151 18.38 9.70 3.01
C ALA A 151 17.73 8.36 3.35
N LEU A 152 17.44 7.55 2.32
CA LEU A 152 16.96 6.19 2.50
C LEU A 152 18.13 5.29 2.84
N ASN A 153 18.00 4.51 3.92
CA ASN A 153 18.85 3.35 4.15
C ASN A 153 18.18 2.14 3.50
N VAL A 154 18.84 1.55 2.51
CA VAL A 154 18.35 0.46 1.68
C VAL A 154 19.30 -0.71 1.78
N ILE A 155 18.77 -1.92 1.84
CA ILE A 155 19.56 -3.12 1.65
C ILE A 155 19.31 -3.69 0.26
N ARG A 156 20.40 -3.91 -0.47
CA ARG A 156 20.42 -4.52 -1.79
C ARG A 156 21.26 -5.78 -1.73
N GLY A 157 20.63 -6.94 -1.88
CA GLY A 157 21.29 -8.21 -1.65
C GLY A 157 21.79 -8.32 -0.20
N SER A 158 23.09 -8.25 0.02
CA SER A 158 23.73 -8.27 1.34
C SER A 158 24.33 -6.92 1.76
N GLU A 159 24.24 -5.90 0.92
CA GLU A 159 24.86 -4.60 1.18
C GLU A 159 23.84 -3.60 1.69
N SER A 160 24.22 -2.82 2.71
CA SER A 160 23.46 -1.66 3.17
C SER A 160 24.02 -0.41 2.50
N ILE A 161 23.17 0.29 1.75
CA ILE A 161 23.52 1.50 1.01
C ILE A 161 22.60 2.66 1.41
N TYR A 162 23.09 3.88 1.23
CA TYR A 162 22.28 5.08 1.41
C TYR A 162 21.96 5.70 0.06
N LEU A 163 20.68 5.93 -0.20
CA LEU A 163 20.20 6.67 -1.37
C LEU A 163 19.72 8.04 -0.91
N LEU A 164 20.28 9.09 -1.51
CA LEU A 164 19.89 10.47 -1.26
C LEU A 164 18.86 10.90 -2.30
N LEU A 165 17.67 11.23 -1.84
CA LEU A 165 16.63 11.85 -2.66
C LEU A 165 16.72 13.37 -2.47
N ARG A 166 16.68 14.10 -3.58
CA ARG A 166 16.69 15.56 -3.64
C ARG A 166 15.43 16.05 -4.34
#